data_AF-A0A1I7T6T0-F1
#
_entry.id   AF-A0A1I7T6T0-F1
#
_cell.length_a   1.000
_cell.length_b   1.000
_cell.length_c   1.000
_cell.angle_alpha   90.00
_cell.angle_beta   90.00
_cell.angle_gamma   90.00
#
_symmetry.space_group_name_H-M   'P 1'
#
loop_
_entity.id
_entity.type
_entity.pdbx_description
1 polymer ?
#
loop_
_entity_poly.entity_id
_entity_poly.type
_entity_poly.pdbx_seq_one_letter_code
_entity_poly.pdbx_strand_id
1 'polypeptide(L)' 'MGSEDAFNFYCRYDPDQGKCGKLECSVNHPLFKAHNSSFIEGENCDELRMWNLRGKASCGYIAWFERGEYRNGWYKTF' A
#
# COMPACT_ATOMS: atom_id res chain seq x y z
N MET A 1 -14.05 6.28 -18.44
CA MET A 1 -13.39 5.87 -17.18
C MET A 1 -12.48 7.02 -16.77
N GLY A 2 -13.00 7.92 -15.94
CA GLY A 2 -12.29 9.13 -15.51
C GLY A 2 -11.37 8.82 -14.35
N SER A 3 -10.22 9.49 -14.30
CA SER A 3 -9.21 9.40 -13.24
C SER A 3 -9.70 9.78 -11.82
N GLU A 4 -10.97 10.18 -11.69
CA GLU A 4 -11.57 10.69 -10.45
C GLU A 4 -12.17 9.58 -9.55
N ASP A 5 -12.47 8.40 -10.11
CA ASP A 5 -13.04 7.26 -9.36
C ASP A 5 -11.97 6.25 -8.88
N ALA A 6 -10.70 6.47 -9.23
CA ALA A 6 -9.61 5.57 -8.85
C ALA A 6 -9.11 5.92 -7.44
N PHE A 7 -9.16 4.95 -6.52
CA PHE A 7 -8.46 5.05 -5.23
C PHE A 7 -6.95 5.08 -5.48
N ASN A 8 -6.40 6.29 -5.63
CA ASN A 8 -4.96 6.48 -5.83
C ASN A 8 -4.25 6.36 -4.49
N PHE A 9 -3.57 5.23 -4.29
CA PHE A 9 -2.65 5.00 -3.17
C PHE A 9 -1.27 5.57 -3.53
N TYR A 10 -0.79 6.50 -2.73
CA TYR A 10 0.55 7.07 -2.82
C TYR A 10 1.40 6.52 -1.70
N CYS A 11 2.30 5.59 -2.02
CA CYS A 11 3.11 4.93 -1.02
C CYS A 11 4.61 5.26 -1.17
N ARG A 12 5.31 5.36 -0.05
CA ARG A 12 6.76 5.48 0.03
C ARG A 12 7.35 4.37 0.89
N TYR A 13 8.36 3.71 0.35
CA TYR A 13 9.08 2.61 0.99
C TYR A 13 10.38 3.11 1.62
N ASP A 14 10.51 2.83 2.91
CA ASP A 14 11.69 3.06 3.72
C ASP A 14 12.37 1.72 4.02
N PRO A 15 13.54 1.42 3.42
CA PRO A 15 14.24 0.15 3.61
C PRO A 15 14.89 0.02 5.00
N ASP A 16 15.10 1.12 5.73
CA ASP A 16 15.89 1.13 6.96
C ASP A 16 15.05 0.84 8.22
N GLN A 17 13.76 0.52 8.02
CA GLN A 17 12.79 0.36 9.09
C GLN A 17 12.27 -1.09 9.18
N GLY A 18 12.55 -1.77 10.29
CA GLY A 18 12.12 -3.16 10.49
C GLY A 18 12.94 -4.16 9.65
N LYS A 19 12.51 -5.43 9.63
CA LYS A 19 13.24 -6.51 8.92
C LYS A 19 13.17 -6.37 7.40
N CYS A 20 12.02 -5.93 6.89
CA CYS A 20 11.68 -5.94 5.46
C CYS A 20 11.40 -4.52 4.91
N GLY A 21 11.65 -3.49 5.72
CA GLY A 21 11.25 -2.12 5.43
C GLY A 21 9.83 -1.75 5.87
N LYS A 22 9.52 -0.46 5.77
CA LYS A 22 8.24 0.14 6.13
C LYS A 22 7.64 0.83 4.91
N LEU A 23 6.32 0.76 4.78
CA LEU A 23 5.57 1.53 3.82
C LEU A 23 4.76 2.62 4.53
N GLU A 24 4.83 3.83 3.99
CA GLU A 24 4.01 4.96 4.37
C GLU A 24 3.13 5.35 3.20
N CYS A 25 1.82 5.25 3.38
CA CYS A 25 0.85 5.39 2.30
C CYS A 25 -0.19 6.46 2.62
N SER A 26 -0.59 7.22 1.61
CA SER A 26 -1.75 8.10 1.65
C SER A 26 -2.72 7.78 0.53
N VAL A 27 -4.00 8.01 0.78
CA VAL A 27 -5.08 7.91 -0.20
C VAL A 27 -5.67 9.29 -0.38
N ASN A 28 -5.75 9.73 -1.63
CA ASN A 28 -6.42 10.97 -1.98
C ASN A 28 -7.57 10.68 -2.95
N HIS A 29 -8.74 10.37 -2.40
CA HIS A 29 -9.99 10.18 -3.14
C HIS A 29 -11.03 11.21 -2.65
N PRO A 30 -11.94 11.72 -3.50
CA PRO A 30 -12.94 12.70 -3.09
C PRO A 30 -13.78 12.28 -1.87
N LEU A 31 -14.09 10.98 -1.77
CA LEU A 31 -14.88 10.39 -0.67
C LEU A 31 -14.04 9.83 0.48
N PHE A 32 -12.72 9.70 0.31
CA PHE A 32 -11.86 9.04 1.28
C PHE A 32 -10.43 9.60 1.23
N LYS A 33 -10.05 10.29 2.31
CA LYS A 33 -8.69 10.79 2.52
C LYS A 33 -8.13 10.14 3.77
N ALA A 34 -7.04 9.42 3.63
CA ALA A 34 -6.43 8.73 4.75
C ALA A 34 -4.92 8.67 4.59
N HIS A 35 -4.24 8.54 5.73
CA HIS A 35 -2.81 8.31 5.80
C HIS A 35 -2.56 7.19 6.80
N ASN A 36 -1.66 6.27 6.47
CA ASN A 36 -1.30 5.16 7.34
C ASN A 36 0.08 4.61 6.99
N SER A 37 0.69 3.91 7.93
CA SER A 37 1.97 3.25 7.71
C SER A 37 1.99 1.89 8.40
N SER A 38 2.82 1.00 7.88
CA SER A 38 2.91 -0.39 8.32
C SER A 38 4.23 -0.97 7.86
N PHE A 39 4.75 -1.90 8.63
CA PHE A 39 5.91 -2.68 8.22
C PHE A 39 5.51 -3.67 7.14
N ILE A 40 6.47 -3.97 6.26
CA ILE A 40 6.35 -5.15 5.41
C ILE A 40 6.69 -6.35 6.28
N GLU A 41 5.84 -7.36 6.27
CA GLU A 41 5.94 -8.54 7.13
C GLU A 41 5.91 -9.83 6.29
N GLY A 42 5.85 -10.97 6.96
CA GLY A 42 5.82 -12.29 6.32
C GLY A 42 7.21 -12.89 6.11
N GLU A 43 7.25 -14.19 5.83
CA GLU A 43 8.49 -14.94 5.61
C GLU A 43 9.26 -14.42 4.38
N ASN A 44 8.52 -14.03 3.34
CA ASN A 44 9.06 -13.53 2.09
C ASN A 44 9.18 -11.99 2.03
N CYS A 45 8.96 -11.28 3.14
CA CYS A 45 8.97 -9.83 3.18
C CYS A 45 8.02 -9.21 2.13
N ASP A 46 6.81 -9.73 2.02
CA ASP A 46 5.84 -9.30 1.01
C ASP A 46 4.46 -8.99 1.58
N GLU A 47 4.18 -9.21 2.87
CA GLU A 47 2.85 -9.00 3.45
C GLU A 47 2.66 -7.59 3.98
N LEU A 48 1.47 -7.02 3.76
CA LEU A 48 1.09 -5.69 4.21
C LEU A 48 -0.27 -5.69 4.90
N ARG A 49 -0.39 -4.86 5.94
CA ARG A 49 -1.65 -4.60 6.64
C ARG A 49 -1.82 -3.13 6.94
N MET A 50 -2.79 -2.47 6.31
CA MET A 50 -3.13 -1.05 6.52
C MET A 50 -4.61 -0.83 6.25
N TRP A 51 -5.24 0.09 6.97
CA TRP A 51 -6.67 0.44 6.78
C TRP A 51 -7.63 -0.76 6.83
N ASN A 52 -7.32 -1.76 7.67
CA ASN A 52 -8.04 -3.04 7.72
C ASN A 52 -8.05 -3.81 6.39
N LEU A 53 -7.18 -3.43 5.45
CA LEU A 53 -6.88 -4.15 4.23
C LEU A 53 -5.65 -5.03 4.45
N ARG A 54 -5.63 -6.15 3.75
CA ARG A 54 -4.43 -6.96 3.57
C ARG A 54 -3.90 -6.67 2.18
N GLY A 55 -2.58 -6.67 2.03
CA GLY A 55 -1.93 -6.46 0.75
C GLY A 55 -0.68 -7.31 0.62
N LYS A 56 -0.15 -7.36 -0.59
CA LYS A 56 1.20 -7.82 -0.86
C LYS A 56 2.01 -6.75 -1.58
N ALA A 57 3.25 -6.53 -1.16
CA ALA A 57 4.21 -5.65 -1.84
C ALA A 57 5.35 -6.45 -2.46
N SER A 58 5.71 -6.10 -3.69
CA SER A 58 6.89 -6.65 -4.36
C SER A 58 7.36 -5.68 -5.45
N CYS A 59 8.67 -5.45 -5.56
CA CYS A 59 9.31 -4.72 -6.67
C CYS A 59 8.65 -3.39 -7.06
N GLY A 60 8.23 -2.57 -6.09
CA GLY A 60 7.59 -1.26 -6.36
C GLY A 60 6.07 -1.31 -6.56
N TYR A 61 5.48 -2.50 -6.48
CA TYR A 61 4.05 -2.74 -6.69
C TYR A 61 3.36 -3.22 -5.41
N ILE A 62 2.09 -2.83 -5.23
CA ILE A 62 1.23 -3.31 -4.14
C ILE A 62 -0.06 -3.88 -4.74
N ALA A 63 -0.40 -5.10 -4.35
CA ALA A 63 -1.72 -5.68 -4.56
C ALA A 63 -2.50 -5.63 -3.24
N TRP A 64 -3.55 -4.82 -3.16
CA TRP A 64 -4.48 -4.82 -2.03
C TRP A 64 -5.62 -5.80 -2.27
N PHE A 65 -6.04 -6.48 -1.19
CA PHE A 65 -7.14 -7.43 -1.17
C PHE A 65 -8.28 -6.85 -0.32
N GLU A 66 -9.42 -6.54 -0.94
CA GLU A 66 -10.62 -6.08 -0.24
C GLU A 66 -11.84 -6.87 -0.70
N ARG A 67 -12.42 -7.72 0.15
CA ARG A 67 -13.72 -8.39 -0.08
C ARG A 67 -13.90 -9.03 -1.48
N GLY A 68 -12.82 -9.54 -2.07
CA GLY A 68 -12.82 -10.17 -3.39
C GLY A 68 -12.42 -9.26 -4.56
N GLU A 69 -12.23 -7.96 -4.31
CA GLU A 69 -11.69 -7.02 -5.28
C GLU A 69 -10.18 -6.82 -5.07
N TYR A 70 -9.46 -6.78 -6.20
CA TYR A 70 -8.05 -6.46 -6.26
C TYR A 70 -7.88 -4.98 -6.56
N ARG A 71 -7.09 -4.28 -5.74
CA ARG A 71 -6.70 -2.89 -6.02
C ARG A 71 -5.20 -2.78 -6.16
N ASN A 72 -4.78 -2.23 -7.30
CA ASN A 72 -3.39 -2.10 -7.64
C ASN A 72 -2.87 -0.77 -7.08
N GLY A 73 -1.70 -0.81 -6.46
CA GLY A 73 -0.98 0.34 -5.93
C GLY A 73 0.48 0.27 -6.34
N TRP A 74 1.17 1.40 -6.19
CA TRP A 74 2.60 1.50 -6.47
C TRP A 74 3.25 2.27 -5.34
N TYR A 75 4.51 1.94 -5.05
CA TYR A 75 5.30 2.70 -4.10
C TYR A 75 6.61 3.17 -4.74
N LYS A 76 7.07 4.32 -4.28
CA LYS A 76 8.41 4.83 -4.59
C LYS A 76 9.32 4.56 -3.41
N THR A 77 10.60 4.37 -3.66
CA THR A 77 11.61 4.45 -2.59
C THR A 77 11.76 5.92 -2.18
N PHE A 78 12.14 6.15 -0.92
CA PHE A 78 12.66 7.47 -0.54
C PHE A 78 13.94 7.82 -1.30
#